data_AF-A0A554LNS5-F1
#
_entry.id   AF-A0A554LNS5-F1
#
_cell.length_a   1.000
_cell.length_b   1.000
_cell.length_c   1.000
_cell.angle_alpha   90.00
_cell.angle_beta   90.00
_cell.angle_gamma   90.00
#
_symmetry.space_group_name_H-M   'P 1'
#
loop_
_entity.id
_entity.type
_entity.pdbx_description
1 polymer ?
#
loop_
_entity_poly.entity_id
_entity_poly.type
_entity_poly.pdbx_seq_one_letter_code
_entity_poly.pdbx_strand_id
1 'polypeptide(L)'
;ENIAKLCIARNLKYGVLGGRIPDYHKFADKMSVDEYVKATVKTKNGVRPLDPEINFYKKADLKIIKIMPDYFNDPESLNYGVLLVWENPFYNKWYRWLGARIFKIG
;
A
#
# COMPACT_ATOMS: atom_id res chain seq x y z
N GLU A 1 -13.19 -11.32 -2.86
CA GLU A 1 -12.62 -12.25 -1.86
C GLU A 1 -11.50 -11.54 -1.10
N ASN A 2 -11.35 -11.76 0.21
CA ASN A 2 -10.33 -11.03 1.00
C ASN A 2 -8.95 -11.68 0.80
N ILE A 3 -8.08 -11.03 0.02
CA ILE A 3 -6.74 -11.54 -0.34
C ILE A 3 -5.93 -11.91 0.92
N ALA A 4 -6.02 -11.13 2.00
CA ALA A 4 -5.34 -11.43 3.25
C ALA A 4 -5.82 -12.75 3.88
N LYS A 5 -7.14 -13.04 3.84
CA LYS A 5 -7.67 -14.33 4.32
C LYS A 5 -7.11 -15.51 3.53
N LEU A 6 -6.98 -15.37 2.20
CA LEU A 6 -6.36 -16.40 1.36
C LEU A 6 -4.88 -16.58 1.69
N CYS A 7 -4.13 -15.49 1.87
CA CYS A 7 -2.74 -15.55 2.30
C CYS A 7 -2.58 -16.28 3.65
N ILE A 8 -3.44 -16.00 4.63
CA ILE A 8 -3.44 -16.68 5.94
C ILE A 8 -3.77 -18.18 5.77
N ALA A 9 -4.84 -18.48 5.04
CA ALA A 9 -5.32 -19.85 4.83
C ALA A 9 -4.30 -20.73 4.07
N ARG A 10 -3.49 -20.13 3.19
CA ARG A 10 -2.42 -20.80 2.45
C ARG A 10 -1.04 -20.75 3.13
N ASN A 11 -0.95 -20.19 4.34
CA ASN A 11 0.30 -19.99 5.09
C ASN A 11 1.37 -19.24 4.27
N LEU A 12 0.96 -18.25 3.49
CA LEU A 12 1.88 -17.39 2.74
C LEU A 12 2.48 -16.34 3.67
N LYS A 13 3.76 -16.02 3.49
CA LYS A 13 4.47 -15.04 4.33
C LYS A 13 4.06 -13.60 4.00
N TYR A 14 3.85 -13.31 2.71
CA TYR A 14 3.56 -11.97 2.21
C TYR A 14 2.43 -12.01 1.19
N GLY A 15 1.61 -10.97 1.18
CA GLY A 15 0.79 -10.56 0.04
C GLY A 15 1.48 -9.38 -0.65
N VAL A 16 1.68 -9.45 -1.96
CA VAL A 16 2.34 -8.40 -2.74
C VAL A 16 1.32 -7.81 -3.72
N LEU A 17 1.24 -6.48 -3.78
CA LEU A 17 0.30 -5.75 -4.63
C LEU A 17 1.02 -4.62 -5.37
N GLY A 18 0.51 -4.24 -6.53
CA GLY A 18 0.87 -2.98 -7.20
C GLY A 18 -0.15 -1.91 -6.86
N GLY A 19 0.31 -0.69 -6.58
CA GLY A 19 -0.52 0.49 -6.32
C GLY A 19 -0.17 1.66 -7.23
N ARG A 20 -1.08 2.62 -7.32
CA ARG A 20 -0.92 3.89 -8.04
C ARG A 20 -0.58 5.03 -7.08
N ILE A 21 -0.06 6.11 -7.63
CA ILE A 21 0.12 7.40 -6.94
C ILE A 21 -0.43 8.54 -7.84
N PRO A 22 -1.76 8.57 -8.06
CA PRO A 22 -2.38 9.33 -9.14
C PRO A 22 -2.25 10.86 -8.99
N ASP A 23 -1.95 11.38 -7.81
CA ASP A 23 -1.83 12.82 -7.65
C ASP A 23 -0.40 13.34 -7.93
N TYR A 24 0.55 12.48 -8.31
CA TYR A 24 1.96 12.86 -8.46
C TYR A 24 2.20 13.92 -9.55
N HIS A 25 1.48 13.87 -10.68
CA HIS A 25 1.60 14.89 -11.74
C HIS A 25 1.41 16.33 -11.24
N LYS A 26 0.63 16.54 -10.16
CA LYS A 26 0.39 17.88 -9.57
C LYS A 26 1.59 18.43 -8.79
N PHE A 27 2.55 17.56 -8.44
CA PHE A 27 3.70 17.86 -7.59
C PHE A 27 5.04 17.57 -8.26
N ALA A 28 5.05 16.98 -9.46
CA ALA A 28 6.25 16.57 -10.17
C ALA A 28 7.23 17.73 -10.44
N ASP A 29 6.73 18.96 -10.64
CA ASP A 29 7.57 20.16 -10.81
C ASP A 29 8.20 20.66 -9.50
N LYS A 30 7.75 20.15 -8.35
CA LYS A 30 8.11 20.65 -7.01
C LYS A 30 8.93 19.66 -6.20
N MET A 31 8.79 18.36 -6.46
CA MET A 31 9.47 17.31 -5.70
C MET A 31 9.62 16.03 -6.53
N SER A 32 10.65 15.25 -6.18
CA SER A 32 10.84 13.91 -6.73
C SER A 32 9.74 12.95 -6.27
N VAL A 33 9.56 11.84 -7.00
CA VAL A 33 8.58 10.81 -6.65
C VAL A 33 8.87 10.19 -5.28
N ASP A 34 10.15 10.03 -4.93
CA ASP A 34 10.60 9.53 -3.63
C ASP A 34 10.21 10.47 -2.48
N GLU A 35 10.33 11.78 -2.68
CA GLU A 35 9.88 12.78 -1.72
C GLU A 35 8.35 12.80 -1.65
N TYR A 36 7.67 12.74 -2.79
CA TYR A 36 6.21 12.75 -2.88
C TYR A 36 5.56 11.61 -2.09
N VAL A 37 6.07 10.39 -2.25
CA VAL A 37 5.55 9.20 -1.55
C VAL A 37 5.69 9.33 -0.02
N LYS A 38 6.71 10.06 0.44
CA LYS A 38 6.97 10.33 1.87
C LYS A 38 6.28 11.61 2.36
N ALA A 39 5.85 12.47 1.45
CA ALA A 39 5.32 13.78 1.79
C ALA A 39 3.97 13.67 2.51
N THR A 40 3.79 14.54 3.50
CA THR A 40 2.59 14.59 4.33
C THR A 40 2.08 16.01 4.48
N VAL A 41 0.78 16.15 4.66
CA VAL A 41 0.11 17.41 4.94
C VAL A 41 -0.57 17.37 6.30
N LYS A 42 -0.48 18.48 7.05
CA LYS A 42 -1.25 18.69 8.28
C LYS A 42 -2.68 19.11 7.91
N THR A 43 -3.65 18.43 8.51
CA THR A 43 -5.08 18.73 8.39
C THR A 43 -5.69 18.90 9.77
N LYS A 44 -6.96 19.33 9.84
CA LYS A 44 -7.72 19.39 11.10
C LYS A 44 -7.75 18.05 11.85
N ASN A 45 -7.65 16.94 11.11
CA ASN A 45 -7.73 15.58 11.64
C ASN A 45 -6.35 14.93 11.84
N GLY A 46 -5.26 15.72 11.81
CA GLY A 46 -3.89 15.24 11.97
C GLY A 46 -3.07 15.25 10.68
N VAL A 47 -1.97 14.49 10.67
CA VAL A 47 -1.02 14.39 9.55
C VAL A 47 -1.41 13.22 8.65
N ARG A 48 -1.54 13.45 7.35
CA ARG A 48 -1.82 12.40 6.35
C ARG A 48 -0.92 12.50 5.12
N PRO A 49 -0.74 11.43 4.34
CA PRO A 49 -0.04 11.50 3.05
C PRO A 49 -0.67 12.54 2.11
N LEU A 50 0.15 13.12 1.23
CA LEU A 50 -0.36 13.97 0.15
C LEU A 50 -1.29 13.18 -0.77
N ASP A 51 -0.82 12.01 -1.21
CA ASP A 51 -1.56 11.15 -2.10
C ASP A 51 -2.69 10.39 -1.35
N PRO A 52 -3.93 10.40 -1.89
CA PRO A 52 -5.07 9.72 -1.28
C PRO A 52 -4.93 8.19 -1.26
N GLU A 53 -4.30 7.59 -2.26
CA GLU A 53 -4.07 6.14 -2.34
C GLU A 53 -3.06 5.68 -1.29
N ILE A 54 -1.99 6.45 -1.07
CA ILE A 54 -1.02 6.14 0.00
C ILE A 54 -1.70 6.11 1.37
N ASN A 55 -2.68 6.98 1.60
CA ASN A 55 -3.47 6.96 2.84
C ASN A 55 -4.31 5.68 2.97
N PHE A 56 -4.88 5.19 1.87
CA PHE A 56 -5.58 3.90 1.84
C PHE A 56 -4.62 2.74 2.11
N TYR A 57 -3.44 2.71 1.48
CA TYR A 57 -2.43 1.68 1.71
C TYR A 57 -2.04 1.59 3.18
N LYS A 58 -1.81 2.74 3.84
CA LYS A 58 -1.52 2.77 5.29
C LYS A 58 -2.66 2.23 6.13
N LYS A 59 -3.92 2.55 5.81
CA LYS A 59 -5.09 2.02 6.53
C LYS A 59 -5.23 0.51 6.38
N ALA A 60 -4.86 -0.02 5.22
CA ALA A 60 -4.86 -1.45 4.92
C ALA A 60 -3.60 -2.21 5.44
N ASP A 61 -2.74 -1.55 6.23
CA ASP A 61 -1.45 -2.09 6.70
C ASP A 61 -0.51 -2.56 5.56
N LEU A 62 -0.60 -1.88 4.41
CA LEU A 62 0.28 -2.09 3.27
C LEU A 62 1.49 -1.16 3.36
N LYS A 63 2.68 -1.74 3.23
CA LYS A 63 3.95 -1.01 3.21
C LYS A 63 4.43 -0.84 1.78
N ILE A 64 4.73 0.40 1.39
CA ILE A 64 5.43 0.67 0.12
C ILE A 64 6.88 0.24 0.28
N ILE A 65 7.30 -0.76 -0.49
CA ILE A 65 8.67 -1.28 -0.45
C ILE A 65 9.53 -0.80 -1.61
N LYS A 66 8.90 -0.38 -2.72
CA LYS A 66 9.60 0.09 -3.92
C LYS A 66 8.70 1.01 -4.74
N ILE A 67 9.30 2.04 -5.33
CA ILE A 67 8.70 2.85 -6.38
C ILE A 67 9.15 2.28 -7.73
N MET A 68 8.23 2.10 -8.66
CA MET A 68 8.47 1.49 -9.96
C MET A 68 8.25 2.53 -11.06
N PRO A 69 9.31 3.02 -11.72
CA PRO A 69 9.16 3.83 -12.92
C PRO A 69 8.62 2.98 -14.07
N ASP A 70 7.93 3.62 -15.02
CA ASP A 70 7.37 2.98 -16.22
C ASP A 70 6.52 1.73 -15.93
N TYR A 71 5.78 1.76 -14.81
CA TYR A 71 5.02 0.60 -14.34
C TYR A 71 3.86 0.26 -15.28
N PHE A 72 3.12 1.28 -15.71
CA PHE A 72 2.12 1.21 -16.78
C PHE A 72 1.80 2.63 -17.26
N ASN A 73 1.11 2.75 -18.40
CA ASN A 73 0.73 4.06 -18.94
C ASN A 73 -0.36 4.71 -18.08
N ASP A 74 0.04 5.74 -17.33
CA ASP A 74 -0.80 6.48 -16.41
C ASP A 74 -0.31 7.94 -16.29
N PRO A 75 -0.92 8.86 -17.05
CA PRO A 75 -0.55 10.28 -17.03
C PRO A 75 -0.66 10.94 -15.65
N GLU A 76 -1.57 10.45 -14.81
CA GLU A 76 -1.82 11.04 -13.48
C GLU A 76 -0.65 10.75 -12.51
N SER A 77 -0.09 9.54 -12.59
CA SER A 77 1.09 9.15 -11.80
C SER A 77 2.42 9.36 -12.54
N LEU A 78 2.40 9.90 -13.76
CA LEU A 78 3.57 9.97 -14.65
C LEU A 78 4.22 8.59 -14.86
N ASN A 79 3.39 7.57 -15.05
CA ASN A 79 3.77 6.16 -15.20
C ASN A 79 4.45 5.52 -13.97
N TYR A 80 4.46 6.19 -12.82
CA TYR A 80 5.01 5.62 -11.59
C TYR A 80 3.99 4.73 -10.87
N GLY A 81 4.43 3.54 -10.51
CA GLY A 81 3.73 2.64 -9.61
C GLY A 81 4.43 2.48 -8.27
N VAL A 82 3.76 1.86 -7.32
CA VAL A 82 4.36 1.42 -6.06
C VAL A 82 4.16 -0.07 -5.85
N LEU A 83 5.18 -0.74 -5.33
CA LEU A 83 5.09 -2.13 -4.87
C LEU A 83 4.76 -2.13 -3.38
N LEU A 84 3.65 -2.77 -3.05
CA LEU A 84 3.08 -2.83 -1.71
C LEU A 84 3.24 -4.24 -1.16
N VAL A 85 3.57 -4.33 0.13
CA VAL A 85 3.62 -5.61 0.85
C VAL A 85 2.71 -5.55 2.06
N TRP A 86 1.87 -6.57 2.17
CA TRP A 86 1.20 -6.96 3.40
C TRP A 86 1.93 -8.15 4.02
N GLU A 87 2.36 -8.02 5.26
CA GLU A 87 3.01 -9.10 6.00
C GLU A 87 1.96 -9.91 6.75
N ASN A 88 1.97 -11.23 6.58
CA ASN A 88 1.00 -12.09 7.25
C ASN A 88 1.39 -12.31 8.73
N PRO A 89 0.64 -11.76 9.70
CA PRO A 89 0.98 -11.89 11.12
C PRO A 89 0.75 -13.32 11.65
N PHE A 90 0.06 -14.17 10.90
CA PHE A 90 -0.21 -15.57 11.23
C PHE A 90 0.72 -16.55 10.53
N TYR A 91 1.72 -16.08 9.78
CA TYR A 91 2.68 -16.95 9.11
C TYR A 91 3.42 -17.84 10.13
N ASN A 92 3.43 -19.15 9.87
CA ASN A 92 4.00 -20.18 10.74
C ASN A 92 3.40 -20.21 12.17
N LYS A 93 2.19 -19.67 12.38
CA LYS A 93 1.45 -19.82 13.65
C LYS A 93 0.52 -21.02 13.57
N TRP A 94 0.51 -21.85 14.61
CA TRP A 94 -0.36 -23.03 14.68
C TRP A 94 -1.86 -22.65 14.65
N TYR A 95 -2.21 -21.48 15.17
CA TYR A 95 -3.58 -20.95 15.21
C TYR A 95 -3.97 -20.14 13.96
N ARG A 96 -3.21 -20.22 12.85
CA ARG A 96 -3.50 -19.44 11.62
C ARG A 96 -4.91 -19.65 11.06
N TRP A 97 -5.50 -20.83 11.24
CA TRP A 97 -6.87 -21.11 10.78
C TRP A 97 -7.93 -20.32 11.55
N LEU A 98 -7.70 -20.05 12.84
CA LEU A 98 -8.52 -19.11 13.61
C LEU A 98 -8.36 -17.70 13.03
N GLY A 99 -7.11 -17.30 12.74
CA GLY A 99 -6.77 -16.06 12.05
C GLY A 99 -7.55 -15.87 10.75
N ALA A 100 -7.52 -16.84 9.83
CA ALA A 100 -8.22 -16.77 8.55
C ALA A 100 -9.75 -16.54 8.69
N ARG A 101 -10.34 -17.05 9.78
CA ARG A 101 -11.78 -16.97 10.03
C ARG A 101 -12.19 -15.63 10.63
N ILE A 102 -11.38 -15.07 11.53
CA ILE A 102 -11.70 -13.84 12.26
C ILE A 102 -11.11 -12.58 11.64
N PHE A 103 -10.07 -12.70 10.80
CA PHE A 103 -9.34 -11.55 10.26
C PHE A 103 -10.27 -10.65 9.44
N LYS A 104 -10.29 -9.37 9.78
CA LYS A 104 -10.92 -8.30 9.02
C LYS A 104 -9.85 -7.27 8.74
N ILE A 105 -9.72 -6.87 7.48
CA ILE A 105 -8.96 -5.67 7.12
C ILE A 105 -9.82 -4.50 7.59
N GLY A 106 -9.21 -3.57 8.32
CA GLY A 106 -9.88 -2.38 8.89
C GLY A 106 -10.44 -1.46 7.82
#